data_AF-A0A2W6XER9-F1
#
_entry.id   AF-A0A2W6XER9-F1
#
_cell.length_a   1.000
_cell.length_b   1.000
_cell.length_c   1.000
_cell.angle_alpha   90.00
_cell.angle_beta   90.00
_cell.angle_gamma   90.00
#
_symmetry.space_group_name_H-M   'P 1'
#
loop_
_entity.id
_entity.type
_entity.pdbx_description
1 polymer ?
#
loop_
_entity_poly.entity_id
_entity_poly.type
_entity_poly.pdbx_seq_one_letter_code
_entity_poly.pdbx_strand_id
1 'polypeptide(L)'
;MSPLVLAGSSESEFEDFALADRLVGALAEHTHFTVDADLATVSLTDAGLDFLEQRLGGVNLYDATHTETLTRINLALHAHVLVQRNVDYLVIDGEIKLINTTRGRLAHQQRWPDGLHAAVEAKEHLAISSPGVILDTVTVQDLLREYDVLVGMSGTIVAVAEELAEFYSLRVGRVERRRPSLRIDRPQEVFLDTRSRTDAVIEVVRDCHRMGQPVLVGTQSVAESEELATALAEVGVATQILNARNDRHEASVIARAGEFGAVTISTQMSGRGTDIRLGGPDEYDHDRVAKVGGLAIVQVGRYPSSRLDAQLRGRSARQGDPGSTRTLVSTQDDLVQANAPDYLLEKIRRYGKNLDQRARGRIVDKAQRIAEGIRRDRHRDTWDFNRAIARQRFTVLADRAEARAAIIVPSPITDRIPEKVNALIAASSEDVVRQLARSVTLWCLDEQWCDHLARLSEIRDGIHLQALAGVNPRDEFHRIALREFHGFFTAAYTRAAEIIQEVTAQQLGQDISALGLRRPSATWTYMVTDNPLGSPMDRAAREAGKWWRSRVLRIE
;
A
#
# COMPACT_ATOMS: atom_id res chain seq x y z
N MET A 1 6.12 0.84 2.05
CA MET A 1 6.06 -0.63 1.81
C MET A 1 4.95 -1.15 2.69
N SER A 2 4.23 -2.20 2.33
CA SER A 2 3.06 -2.58 3.13
C SER A 2 3.36 -3.60 4.20
N PRO A 3 3.23 -3.29 5.51
CA PRO A 3 3.32 -4.31 6.55
C PRO A 3 2.19 -5.33 6.42
N LEU A 4 2.52 -6.59 6.66
CA LEU A 4 1.59 -7.68 6.87
C LEU A 4 1.03 -7.55 8.29
N VAL A 5 -0.27 -7.33 8.39
CA VAL A 5 -0.98 -7.13 9.65
C VAL A 5 -1.93 -8.28 9.89
N LEU A 6 -1.91 -8.83 11.09
CA LEU A 6 -2.92 -9.74 11.62
C LEU A 6 -3.92 -8.92 12.44
N ALA A 7 -5.21 -9.03 12.14
CA ALA A 7 -6.25 -8.32 12.87
C ALA A 7 -7.34 -9.26 13.40
N GLY A 8 -7.90 -8.90 14.55
CA GLY A 8 -9.02 -9.58 15.20
C GLY A 8 -10.14 -8.60 15.52
N SER A 9 -11.34 -9.11 15.76
CA SER A 9 -12.48 -8.28 16.17
C SER A 9 -12.41 -7.94 17.67
N SER A 10 -12.60 -6.67 18.04
CA SER A 10 -12.91 -6.28 19.41
C SER A 10 -14.42 -6.38 19.69
N GLU A 11 -14.79 -6.67 20.94
CA GLU A 11 -16.18 -6.49 21.45
C GLU A 11 -16.47 -5.03 21.86
N SER A 12 -15.54 -4.09 21.64
CA SER A 12 -15.73 -2.65 21.92
C SER A 12 -16.98 -2.07 21.24
N GLU A 13 -17.62 -1.11 21.92
CA GLU A 13 -18.79 -0.38 21.38
C GLU A 13 -18.44 0.33 20.06
N PHE A 14 -19.40 0.34 19.14
CA PHE A 14 -19.25 0.95 17.82
C PHE A 14 -18.99 2.46 17.94
N GLU A 15 -17.95 2.96 17.25
CA GLU A 15 -17.79 4.40 17.10
C GLU A 15 -18.88 4.96 16.17
N ASP A 16 -19.71 5.86 16.70
CA ASP A 16 -20.73 6.53 15.90
C ASP A 16 -20.12 7.63 15.01
N PHE A 17 -20.11 7.37 13.70
CA PHE A 17 -19.69 8.29 12.65
C PHE A 17 -20.85 9.08 12.03
N ALA A 18 -22.12 8.82 12.39
CA ALA A 18 -23.28 9.42 11.73
C ALA A 18 -23.33 10.95 11.86
N LEU A 19 -22.86 11.50 12.99
CA LEU A 19 -22.73 12.94 13.15
C LEU A 19 -21.65 13.52 12.23
N ALA A 20 -20.45 12.93 12.22
CA ALA A 20 -19.33 13.38 11.41
C ALA A 20 -19.63 13.32 9.91
N ASP A 21 -20.25 12.22 9.45
CA ASP A 21 -20.68 12.03 8.06
C ASP A 21 -21.65 13.13 7.59
N ARG A 22 -22.69 13.43 8.39
CA ARG A 22 -23.65 14.51 8.07
C ARG A 22 -23.01 15.89 8.03
N LEU A 23 -22.06 16.16 8.93
CA LEU A 23 -21.37 17.45 8.96
C LEU A 23 -20.47 17.65 7.74
N VAL A 24 -19.71 16.62 7.38
CA VAL A 24 -18.78 16.63 6.24
C VAL A 24 -19.52 16.71 4.91
N GLY A 25 -20.63 15.99 4.74
CA GLY A 25 -21.41 16.01 3.50
C GLY A 25 -21.97 17.40 3.12
N ALA A 26 -21.93 18.36 4.04
CA ALA A 26 -22.34 19.75 3.80
C ALA A 26 -21.16 20.73 3.60
N LEU A 27 -19.92 20.25 3.65
CA LEU A 27 -18.74 21.06 3.37
C LEU A 27 -18.54 21.23 1.85
N ALA A 28 -17.85 22.29 1.47
CA ALA A 28 -17.63 22.66 0.08
C ALA A 28 -16.13 22.83 -0.17
N GLU A 29 -15.63 22.22 -1.24
CA GLU A 29 -14.24 22.31 -1.64
C GLU A 29 -13.84 23.77 -1.95
N HIS A 30 -12.61 24.14 -1.62
CA HIS A 30 -12.03 25.49 -1.74
C HIS A 30 -12.62 26.56 -0.80
N THR A 31 -13.76 26.30 -0.16
CA THR A 31 -14.33 27.17 0.88
C THR A 31 -14.06 26.62 2.27
N HIS A 32 -14.51 25.39 2.53
CA HIS A 32 -14.49 24.78 3.87
C HIS A 32 -13.32 23.80 4.06
N PHE A 33 -12.75 23.29 2.97
CA PHE A 33 -11.57 22.43 3.03
C PHE A 33 -10.73 22.61 1.77
N THR A 34 -9.47 22.19 1.87
CA THR A 34 -8.52 22.16 0.76
C THR A 34 -7.94 20.76 0.61
N VAL A 35 -7.70 20.37 -0.63
CA VAL A 35 -7.09 19.10 -1.00
C VAL A 35 -5.72 19.37 -1.58
N ASP A 36 -4.75 18.54 -1.20
CA ASP A 36 -3.40 18.65 -1.73
C ASP A 36 -3.30 18.16 -3.18
N ALA A 37 -2.32 18.67 -3.94
CA ALA A 37 -2.17 18.43 -5.37
C ALA A 37 -1.85 16.96 -5.71
N ASP A 38 -1.33 16.20 -4.75
CA ASP A 38 -1.06 14.77 -4.84
C ASP A 38 -2.25 13.90 -4.37
N LEU A 39 -3.37 14.53 -4.00
CA LEU A 39 -4.55 13.91 -3.41
C LEU A 39 -4.21 13.06 -2.18
N ALA A 40 -3.12 13.37 -1.48
CA ALA A 40 -2.67 12.60 -0.33
C ALA A 40 -3.16 13.17 0.99
N THR A 41 -3.62 14.42 1.04
CA THR A 41 -4.14 15.03 2.27
C THR A 41 -5.31 15.96 1.98
N VAL A 42 -6.23 16.02 2.95
CA VAL A 42 -7.32 16.98 3.01
C VAL A 42 -7.22 17.71 4.35
N SER A 43 -7.45 19.02 4.34
CA SER A 43 -7.37 19.85 5.55
C SER A 43 -8.51 20.86 5.58
N LEU A 44 -9.11 21.03 6.75
CA LEU A 44 -10.12 22.05 6.98
C LEU A 44 -9.49 23.45 6.86
N THR A 45 -10.25 24.39 6.28
CA THR A 45 -9.92 25.81 6.32
C THR A 45 -10.48 26.43 7.60
N ASP A 46 -10.03 27.65 7.95
CA ASP A 46 -10.60 28.41 9.06
C ASP A 46 -12.13 28.58 8.91
N ALA A 47 -12.60 28.88 7.68
CA ALA A 47 -14.02 28.99 7.39
C ALA A 47 -14.77 27.65 7.54
N GLY A 48 -14.11 26.51 7.26
CA GLY A 48 -14.68 25.19 7.50
C GLY A 48 -14.77 24.84 8.98
N LEU A 49 -13.75 25.22 9.77
CA LEU A 49 -13.75 25.07 11.23
C LEU A 49 -14.88 25.90 11.84
N ASP A 50 -14.96 27.19 11.55
CA ASP A 50 -16.02 28.07 12.05
C ASP A 50 -17.42 27.53 11.73
N PHE A 51 -17.60 27.01 10.51
CA PHE A 51 -18.85 26.41 10.07
C PHE A 51 -19.23 25.16 10.88
N LEU A 52 -18.26 24.29 11.14
CA LEU A 52 -18.46 23.07 11.94
C LEU A 52 -18.74 23.40 13.41
N GLU A 53 -17.98 24.32 13.99
CA GLU A 53 -18.11 24.77 15.37
C GLU A 53 -19.49 25.38 15.63
N GLN A 54 -19.98 26.25 14.74
CA GLN A 54 -21.33 26.81 14.83
C GLN A 54 -22.42 25.72 14.79
N ARG A 55 -22.26 24.72 13.93
CA ARG A 55 -23.23 23.62 13.82
C ARG A 55 -23.23 22.68 15.02
N LEU A 56 -22.12 22.62 15.73
CA LEU A 56 -21.97 21.89 16.99
C LEU A 56 -22.36 22.73 18.21
N GLY A 57 -22.90 23.94 18.02
CA GLY A 57 -23.38 24.81 19.10
C GLY A 57 -22.36 25.83 19.61
N GLY A 58 -21.35 26.16 18.81
CA GLY A 58 -20.31 27.15 19.14
C GLY A 58 -19.20 26.58 20.04
N VAL A 59 -18.90 25.30 19.89
CA VAL A 59 -17.79 24.65 20.61
C VAL A 59 -16.45 24.98 19.97
N ASN A 60 -15.37 24.96 20.75
CA ASN A 60 -14.01 24.94 20.19
C ASN A 60 -13.58 23.48 19.97
N LEU A 61 -13.35 23.10 18.71
CA LEU A 61 -12.97 21.73 18.34
C LEU A 61 -11.54 21.35 18.77
N TYR A 62 -10.70 22.33 19.08
CA TYR A 62 -9.33 22.10 19.57
C TYR A 62 -9.23 21.92 21.07
N ASP A 63 -10.31 22.09 21.82
CA ASP A 63 -10.33 21.81 23.24
C ASP A 63 -10.17 20.30 23.50
N ALA A 64 -9.51 19.95 24.61
CA ALA A 64 -9.26 18.55 24.98
C ALA A 64 -10.55 17.70 25.10
N THR A 65 -11.69 18.36 25.33
CA THR A 65 -13.01 17.72 25.40
C THR A 65 -13.59 17.33 24.03
N HIS A 66 -13.07 17.89 22.93
CA HIS A 66 -13.59 17.70 21.57
C HIS A 66 -12.58 17.07 20.60
N THR A 67 -11.40 16.67 21.09
CA THR A 67 -10.33 16.06 20.28
C THR A 67 -10.81 14.83 19.51
N GLU A 68 -11.65 14.01 20.13
CA GLU A 68 -12.23 12.82 19.50
C GLU A 68 -13.21 13.19 18.37
N THR A 69 -14.10 14.16 18.61
CA THR A 69 -15.03 14.70 17.60
C THR A 69 -14.29 15.27 16.40
N LEU A 70 -13.23 16.07 16.63
CA LEU A 70 -12.39 16.62 15.58
C LEU A 70 -11.71 15.52 14.76
N THR A 71 -11.23 14.46 15.43
CA THR A 71 -10.63 13.29 14.77
C THR A 71 -11.63 12.59 13.85
N ARG A 72 -12.85 12.33 14.33
CA ARG A 72 -13.92 11.70 13.52
C ARG A 72 -14.32 12.56 12.32
N ILE A 73 -14.41 13.88 12.48
CA ILE A 73 -14.70 14.81 11.37
C ILE A 73 -13.60 14.74 10.32
N ASN A 74 -12.32 14.75 10.71
CA ASN A 74 -11.21 14.65 9.77
C ASN A 74 -11.20 13.30 9.03
N LEU A 75 -11.49 12.20 9.71
CA LEU A 75 -11.61 10.87 9.11
C LEU A 75 -12.80 10.78 8.13
N ALA A 76 -13.95 11.37 8.47
CA ALA A 76 -15.09 11.47 7.56
C ALA A 76 -14.76 12.33 6.34
N LEU A 77 -14.08 13.48 6.52
CA LEU A 77 -13.64 14.33 5.42
C LEU A 77 -12.68 13.59 4.49
N HIS A 78 -11.74 12.85 5.05
CA HIS A 78 -10.85 11.97 4.31
C HIS A 78 -11.63 10.93 3.50
N ALA A 79 -12.55 10.20 4.14
CA ALA A 79 -13.38 9.19 3.49
C ALA A 79 -14.21 9.76 2.32
N HIS A 80 -14.75 10.98 2.48
CA HIS A 80 -15.55 11.65 1.45
C HIS A 80 -14.72 12.11 0.27
N VAL A 81 -13.57 12.74 0.53
CA VAL A 81 -12.81 13.49 -0.47
C VAL A 81 -11.70 12.67 -1.12
N LEU A 82 -10.96 11.90 -0.32
CA LEU A 82 -9.76 11.19 -0.79
C LEU A 82 -10.02 9.73 -1.17
N VAL A 83 -11.08 9.12 -0.62
CA VAL A 83 -11.40 7.70 -0.88
C VAL A 83 -12.56 7.57 -1.86
N GLN A 84 -12.29 6.98 -3.03
CA GLN A 84 -13.21 6.90 -4.14
C GLN A 84 -13.72 5.48 -4.40
N ARG A 85 -15.04 5.36 -4.54
CA ARG A 85 -15.70 4.11 -4.95
C ARG A 85 -15.32 3.76 -6.39
N ASN A 86 -15.11 2.47 -6.65
CA ASN A 86 -14.60 1.90 -7.91
C ASN A 86 -13.13 2.19 -8.23
N VAL A 87 -12.43 2.96 -7.39
CA VAL A 87 -10.98 3.22 -7.51
C VAL A 87 -10.25 2.57 -6.33
N ASP A 88 -10.65 2.92 -5.11
CA ASP A 88 -10.02 2.44 -3.88
C ASP A 88 -10.79 1.26 -3.26
N TYR A 89 -12.09 1.14 -3.52
CA TYR A 89 -12.94 0.07 -2.99
C TYR A 89 -14.20 -0.19 -3.83
N LEU A 90 -14.84 -1.32 -3.58
CA LEU A 90 -16.15 -1.72 -4.08
C LEU A 90 -17.09 -2.02 -2.92
N VAL A 91 -18.40 -1.89 -3.14
CA VAL A 91 -19.45 -2.36 -2.22
C VAL A 91 -20.03 -3.64 -2.81
N ILE A 92 -19.87 -4.77 -2.12
CA ILE A 92 -20.34 -6.09 -2.56
C ILE A 92 -21.02 -6.76 -1.36
N ASP A 93 -22.24 -7.26 -1.56
CA ASP A 93 -23.05 -7.93 -0.52
C ASP A 93 -23.24 -7.12 0.77
N GLY A 94 -23.29 -5.79 0.65
CA GLY A 94 -23.43 -4.88 1.80
C GLY A 94 -22.14 -4.64 2.59
N GLU A 95 -20.98 -5.09 2.08
CA GLU A 95 -19.68 -4.90 2.71
C GLU A 95 -18.71 -4.14 1.78
N ILE A 96 -17.79 -3.38 2.38
CA ILE A 96 -16.69 -2.73 1.66
C ILE A 96 -15.61 -3.76 1.34
N LYS A 97 -15.17 -3.79 0.07
CA LYS A 97 -14.05 -4.59 -0.41
C LYS A 97 -13.00 -3.68 -1.04
N LEU A 98 -11.81 -3.62 -0.46
CA LEU A 98 -10.72 -2.76 -0.95
C LEU A 98 -10.18 -3.24 -2.31
N ILE A 99 -9.79 -2.29 -3.15
CA ILE A 99 -9.07 -2.54 -4.40
C ILE A 99 -7.58 -2.29 -4.15
N ASN A 100 -6.75 -3.27 -4.46
CA ASN A 100 -5.31 -3.07 -4.40
C ASN A 100 -4.85 -2.21 -5.60
N THR A 101 -4.49 -0.95 -5.35
CA THR A 101 -4.10 0.02 -6.39
C THR A 101 -2.86 -0.36 -7.21
N THR A 102 -1.98 -1.23 -6.69
CA THR A 102 -0.83 -1.73 -7.48
C THR A 102 -1.17 -2.97 -8.30
N ARG A 103 -2.20 -3.74 -7.92
CA ARG A 103 -2.52 -5.02 -8.57
C ARG A 103 -3.86 -5.03 -9.32
N GLY A 104 -4.73 -4.03 -9.15
CA GLY A 104 -6.08 -3.99 -9.71
C GLY A 104 -7.01 -5.09 -9.19
N ARG A 105 -6.63 -5.76 -8.09
CA ARG A 105 -7.33 -6.93 -7.54
C ARG A 105 -8.20 -6.52 -6.35
N LEU A 106 -9.35 -7.17 -6.22
CA LEU A 106 -10.11 -7.19 -4.98
C LEU A 106 -9.25 -7.82 -3.89
N ALA A 107 -9.03 -7.05 -2.84
CA ALA A 107 -8.29 -7.51 -1.70
C ALA A 107 -9.28 -8.11 -0.70
N HIS A 108 -9.46 -9.42 -0.79
CA HIS A 108 -10.28 -10.15 0.16
C HIS A 108 -9.68 -10.01 1.56
N GLN A 109 -10.53 -9.74 2.56
CA GLN A 109 -10.14 -9.63 3.98
C GLN A 109 -9.25 -8.41 4.34
N GLN A 110 -9.33 -7.31 3.57
CA GLN A 110 -8.63 -6.07 3.90
C GLN A 110 -9.58 -4.98 4.40
N ARG A 111 -9.13 -4.22 5.41
CA ARG A 111 -9.82 -3.08 6.02
C ARG A 111 -8.87 -1.88 6.07
N TRP A 112 -9.39 -0.66 6.02
CA TRP A 112 -8.59 0.53 6.38
C TRP A 112 -8.41 0.58 7.89
N PRO A 113 -7.40 1.31 8.42
CA PRO A 113 -7.26 1.54 9.85
C PRO A 113 -8.58 2.01 10.47
N ASP A 114 -8.86 1.50 11.68
CA ASP A 114 -10.13 1.77 12.37
C ASP A 114 -10.31 3.26 12.60
N GLY A 115 -11.48 3.75 12.20
CA GLY A 115 -11.78 5.17 12.01
C GLY A 115 -12.04 5.49 10.54
N LEU A 116 -11.07 5.23 9.64
CA LEU A 116 -11.27 5.49 8.21
C LEU A 116 -12.25 4.49 7.58
N HIS A 117 -12.14 3.19 7.92
CA HIS A 117 -13.08 2.21 7.35
C HIS A 117 -14.51 2.44 7.84
N ALA A 118 -14.69 2.71 9.14
CA ALA A 118 -15.97 3.06 9.73
C ALA A 118 -16.55 4.33 9.09
N ALA A 119 -15.71 5.34 8.81
CA ALA A 119 -16.11 6.54 8.08
C ALA A 119 -16.56 6.24 6.64
N VAL A 120 -15.91 5.31 5.91
CA VAL A 120 -16.35 4.91 4.57
C VAL A 120 -17.63 4.05 4.64
N GLU A 121 -17.78 3.18 5.63
CA GLU A 121 -19.02 2.44 5.89
C GLU A 121 -20.18 3.42 6.13
N ALA A 122 -19.96 4.46 6.93
CA ALA A 122 -20.94 5.52 7.17
C ALA A 122 -21.28 6.31 5.90
N LYS A 123 -20.26 6.70 5.11
CA LYS A 123 -20.40 7.38 3.81
C LYS A 123 -21.28 6.59 2.83
N GLU A 124 -21.13 5.27 2.80
CA GLU A 124 -21.91 4.38 1.92
C GLU A 124 -23.21 3.86 2.57
N HIS A 125 -23.55 4.39 3.76
CA HIS A 125 -24.75 4.03 4.53
C HIS A 125 -24.86 2.53 4.88
N LEU A 126 -23.72 1.92 5.18
CA LEU A 126 -23.61 0.52 5.61
C LEU A 126 -23.60 0.42 7.14
N ALA A 127 -23.86 -0.78 7.66
CA ALA A 127 -23.69 -1.05 9.08
C ALA A 127 -22.19 -0.98 9.44
N ILE A 128 -21.84 -0.17 10.45
CA ILE A 128 -20.46 -0.01 10.89
C ILE A 128 -20.00 -1.33 11.51
N SER A 129 -18.91 -1.91 11.00
CA SER A 129 -18.36 -3.15 11.55
C SER A 129 -17.46 -2.87 12.76
N SER A 130 -17.43 -3.78 13.74
CA SER A 130 -16.66 -3.61 14.99
C SER A 130 -15.18 -3.32 14.72
N PRO A 131 -14.52 -2.43 15.49
CA PRO A 131 -13.12 -2.11 15.26
C PRO A 131 -12.22 -3.35 15.32
N GLY A 132 -11.31 -3.45 14.35
CA GLY A 132 -10.32 -4.50 14.22
C GLY A 132 -9.02 -4.18 14.99
N VAL A 133 -8.77 -4.89 16.10
CA VAL A 133 -7.50 -4.78 16.83
C VAL A 133 -6.36 -5.37 16.02
N ILE A 134 -5.25 -4.64 15.90
CA ILE A 134 -4.00 -5.17 15.35
C ILE A 134 -3.43 -6.17 16.37
N LEU A 135 -3.48 -7.46 16.01
CA LEU A 135 -2.95 -8.54 16.82
C LEU A 135 -1.44 -8.72 16.65
N ASP A 136 -0.95 -8.52 15.43
CA ASP A 136 0.48 -8.56 15.13
C ASP A 136 0.78 -7.85 13.80
N THR A 137 2.03 -7.45 13.59
CA THR A 137 2.48 -6.80 12.36
C THR A 137 3.94 -7.12 12.02
N VAL A 138 4.23 -7.35 10.74
CA VAL A 138 5.59 -7.58 10.23
C VAL A 138 5.73 -7.02 8.82
N THR A 139 6.85 -6.37 8.50
CA THR A 139 7.09 -5.95 7.11
C THR A 139 7.49 -7.13 6.23
N VAL A 140 7.19 -7.07 4.93
CA VAL A 140 7.70 -8.07 3.98
C VAL A 140 9.22 -8.17 4.05
N GLN A 141 9.91 -7.05 4.28
CA GLN A 141 11.36 -7.04 4.42
C GLN A 141 11.82 -7.81 5.64
N ASP A 142 11.26 -7.55 6.82
CA ASP A 142 11.65 -8.22 8.06
C ASP A 142 11.34 -9.73 7.97
N LEU A 143 10.19 -10.10 7.42
CA LEU A 143 9.85 -11.50 7.17
C LEU A 143 10.88 -12.20 6.28
N LEU A 144 11.32 -11.56 5.19
CA LEU A 144 12.32 -12.15 4.29
C LEU A 144 13.71 -12.25 4.95
N ARG A 145 14.02 -11.39 5.93
CA ARG A 145 15.29 -11.43 6.68
C ARG A 145 15.34 -12.53 7.73
N GLU A 146 14.22 -13.17 8.06
CA GLU A 146 14.19 -14.35 8.94
C GLU A 146 14.71 -15.62 8.23
N TYR A 147 14.85 -15.63 6.90
CA TYR A 147 15.39 -16.77 6.16
C TYR A 147 16.91 -16.83 6.25
N ASP A 148 17.45 -18.01 6.57
CA ASP A 148 18.90 -18.26 6.57
C ASP A 148 19.55 -18.03 5.19
N VAL A 149 18.81 -18.38 4.13
CA VAL A 149 19.25 -18.26 2.74
C VAL A 149 18.17 -17.57 1.92
N LEU A 150 18.45 -16.34 1.51
CA LEU A 150 17.58 -15.55 0.65
C LEU A 150 18.15 -15.47 -0.78
N VAL A 151 17.39 -15.99 -1.74
CA VAL A 151 17.71 -15.94 -3.18
C VAL A 151 16.52 -15.43 -3.98
N GLY A 152 16.77 -14.81 -5.13
CA GLY A 152 15.70 -14.27 -5.97
C GLY A 152 16.13 -14.09 -7.42
N MET A 153 15.14 -14.03 -8.32
CA MET A 153 15.36 -13.80 -9.74
C MET A 153 14.36 -12.76 -10.27
N SER A 154 14.84 -11.88 -11.14
CA SER A 154 13.99 -10.95 -11.89
C SER A 154 14.69 -10.50 -13.16
N GLY A 155 13.94 -10.33 -14.25
CA GLY A 155 14.47 -9.84 -15.52
C GLY A 155 14.98 -8.39 -15.48
N THR A 156 14.67 -7.66 -14.42
CA THR A 156 15.04 -6.24 -14.24
C THR A 156 15.73 -6.00 -12.89
N ILE A 157 16.39 -7.00 -12.33
CA ILE A 157 16.94 -6.94 -10.97
C ILE A 157 18.08 -5.93 -10.80
N VAL A 158 18.86 -5.70 -11.86
CA VAL A 158 20.01 -4.78 -11.85
C VAL A 158 19.58 -3.34 -11.54
N ALA A 159 18.39 -2.93 -12.00
CA ALA A 159 17.88 -1.57 -11.79
C ALA A 159 17.59 -1.25 -10.31
N VAL A 160 17.50 -2.27 -9.46
CA VAL A 160 17.23 -2.14 -8.01
C VAL A 160 18.36 -2.74 -7.17
N ALA A 161 19.56 -2.89 -7.75
CA ALA A 161 20.68 -3.53 -7.08
C ALA A 161 21.13 -2.78 -5.82
N GLU A 162 21.15 -1.45 -5.86
CA GLU A 162 21.49 -0.61 -4.71
C GLU A 162 20.47 -0.79 -3.57
N GLU A 163 19.16 -0.78 -3.89
CA GLU A 163 18.09 -0.99 -2.91
C GLU A 163 18.15 -2.41 -2.31
N LEU A 164 18.42 -3.43 -3.12
CA LEU A 164 18.57 -4.80 -2.63
C LEU A 164 19.81 -4.98 -1.75
N ALA A 165 20.89 -4.26 -2.05
CA ALA A 165 22.09 -4.24 -1.20
C ALA A 165 21.83 -3.48 0.12
N GLU A 166 21.19 -2.30 0.06
CA GLU A 166 20.86 -1.46 1.22
C GLU A 166 19.91 -2.19 2.18
N PHE A 167 18.79 -2.70 1.69
CA PHE A 167 17.70 -3.20 2.54
C PHE A 167 17.79 -4.69 2.87
N TYR A 168 18.41 -5.49 1.99
CA TYR A 168 18.46 -6.95 2.12
C TYR A 168 19.87 -7.52 2.14
N SER A 169 20.91 -6.70 1.99
CA SER A 169 22.31 -7.17 1.86
C SER A 169 22.48 -8.20 0.72
N LEU A 170 21.63 -8.13 -0.32
CA LEU A 170 21.65 -9.04 -1.44
C LEU A 170 22.56 -8.53 -2.55
N ARG A 171 23.50 -9.38 -2.97
CA ARG A 171 24.32 -9.13 -4.16
C ARG A 171 23.52 -9.48 -5.41
N VAL A 172 23.55 -8.57 -6.38
CA VAL A 172 22.84 -8.74 -7.65
C VAL A 172 23.83 -9.04 -8.77
N GLY A 173 23.52 -10.05 -9.57
CA GLY A 173 24.24 -10.40 -10.79
C GLY A 173 23.31 -10.44 -12.00
N ARG A 174 23.88 -10.23 -13.19
CA ARG A 174 23.17 -10.42 -14.45
C ARG A 174 23.55 -11.78 -15.04
N VAL A 175 22.55 -12.56 -15.42
CA VAL A 175 22.71 -13.76 -16.25
C VAL A 175 22.53 -13.35 -17.70
N GLU A 176 23.49 -13.71 -18.55
CA GLU A 176 23.40 -13.39 -19.98
C GLU A 176 22.31 -14.20 -20.68
N ARG A 177 21.75 -13.61 -21.73
CA ARG A 177 20.69 -14.24 -22.51
C ARG A 177 21.26 -15.43 -23.29
N ARG A 178 20.47 -16.50 -23.43
CA ARG A 178 20.81 -17.64 -24.29
C ARG A 178 21.03 -17.23 -25.75
N ARG A 179 20.19 -16.33 -26.25
CA ARG A 179 20.26 -15.77 -27.61
C ARG A 179 20.19 -14.23 -27.55
N PRO A 180 20.91 -13.52 -28.44
CA PRO A 180 20.78 -12.07 -28.56
C PRO A 180 19.32 -11.67 -28.85
N SER A 181 18.88 -10.56 -28.27
CA SER A 181 17.55 -10.01 -28.53
C SER A 181 17.54 -9.28 -29.88
N LEU A 182 16.59 -9.59 -30.75
CA LEU A 182 16.35 -8.87 -32.01
C LEU A 182 15.29 -7.75 -31.89
N ARG A 183 14.94 -7.36 -30.66
CA ARG A 183 13.95 -6.31 -30.40
C ARG A 183 14.40 -4.94 -30.90
N ILE A 184 13.49 -4.24 -31.58
CA ILE A 184 13.65 -2.85 -32.00
C ILE A 184 12.88 -1.94 -31.03
N ASP A 185 13.61 -1.29 -30.12
CA ASP A 185 13.04 -0.30 -29.21
C ASP A 185 13.00 1.07 -29.91
N ARG A 186 11.81 1.54 -30.30
CA ARG A 186 11.63 2.86 -30.94
C ARG A 186 11.77 3.98 -29.89
N PRO A 187 12.23 5.18 -30.28
CA PRO A 187 12.23 6.34 -29.40
C PRO A 187 10.83 6.66 -28.88
N GLN A 188 10.74 7.19 -27.66
CA GLN A 188 9.47 7.64 -27.11
C GLN A 188 8.91 8.84 -27.89
N GLU A 189 7.59 8.87 -28.04
CA GLU A 189 6.84 9.97 -28.66
C GLU A 189 6.01 10.66 -27.58
N VAL A 190 6.20 11.97 -27.43
CA VAL A 190 5.58 12.79 -26.39
C VAL A 190 4.64 13.83 -27.01
N PHE A 191 3.37 13.67 -26.70
CA PHE A 191 2.25 14.51 -27.11
C PHE A 191 1.95 15.55 -26.04
N LEU A 192 1.33 16.66 -26.43
CA LEU A 192 0.98 17.73 -25.50
C LEU A 192 -0.34 17.45 -24.77
N ASP A 193 -1.20 16.67 -25.39
CA ASP A 193 -2.53 16.33 -24.90
C ASP A 193 -2.82 14.84 -25.03
N THR A 194 -3.70 14.35 -24.15
CA THR A 194 -4.08 12.95 -24.07
C THR A 194 -4.80 12.47 -25.33
N ARG A 195 -5.64 13.32 -25.94
CA ARG A 195 -6.38 12.98 -27.16
C ARG A 195 -5.44 12.65 -28.31
N SER A 196 -4.49 13.55 -28.62
CA SER A 196 -3.50 13.33 -29.69
C SER A 196 -2.64 12.10 -29.44
N ARG A 197 -2.32 11.80 -28.17
CA ARG A 197 -1.62 10.57 -27.79
C ARG A 197 -2.47 9.34 -28.07
N THR A 198 -3.75 9.35 -27.69
CA THR A 198 -4.68 8.23 -27.91
C THR A 198 -4.90 7.98 -29.40
N ASP A 199 -5.07 9.03 -30.21
CA ASP A 199 -5.20 8.93 -31.66
C ASP A 199 -3.97 8.23 -32.28
N ALA A 200 -2.76 8.60 -31.84
CA ALA A 200 -1.52 7.95 -32.28
C ALA A 200 -1.40 6.49 -31.82
N VAL A 201 -1.87 6.15 -30.61
CA VAL A 201 -1.93 4.76 -30.14
C VAL A 201 -2.84 3.93 -31.05
N ILE A 202 -4.04 4.44 -31.36
CA ILE A 202 -5.01 3.76 -32.23
C ILE A 202 -4.41 3.53 -33.62
N GLU A 203 -3.76 4.54 -34.20
CA GLU A 203 -3.09 4.43 -35.51
C GLU A 203 -2.03 3.34 -35.52
N VAL A 204 -1.15 3.31 -34.51
CA VAL A 204 -0.09 2.30 -34.39
C VAL A 204 -0.68 0.89 -34.25
N VAL A 205 -1.67 0.71 -33.39
CA VAL A 205 -2.31 -0.60 -33.18
C VAL A 205 -3.00 -1.07 -34.46
N ARG A 206 -3.73 -0.19 -35.13
CA ARG A 206 -4.42 -0.47 -36.40
C ARG A 206 -3.42 -0.89 -37.48
N ASP A 207 -2.29 -0.22 -37.61
CA ASP A 207 -1.28 -0.54 -38.61
C ASP A 207 -0.64 -1.92 -38.36
N CYS A 208 -0.26 -2.22 -37.12
CA CYS A 208 0.23 -3.53 -36.73
C CYS A 208 -0.81 -4.62 -36.99
N HIS A 209 -2.06 -4.40 -36.55
CA HIS A 209 -3.17 -5.35 -36.73
C HIS A 209 -3.45 -5.63 -38.21
N ARG A 210 -3.45 -4.60 -39.07
CA ARG A 210 -3.61 -4.73 -40.52
C ARG A 210 -2.51 -5.57 -41.18
N MET A 211 -1.28 -5.49 -40.66
CA MET A 211 -0.17 -6.33 -41.09
C MET A 211 -0.23 -7.75 -40.51
N GLY A 212 -1.15 -8.01 -39.57
CA GLY A 212 -1.25 -9.26 -38.82
C GLY A 212 -0.21 -9.42 -37.71
N GLN A 213 0.49 -8.35 -37.37
CA GLN A 213 1.43 -8.34 -36.27
C GLN A 213 0.66 -8.33 -34.93
N PRO A 214 0.90 -9.29 -34.00
CA PRO A 214 0.28 -9.25 -32.69
C PRO A 214 0.75 -8.03 -31.89
N VAL A 215 -0.17 -7.44 -31.13
CA VAL A 215 0.06 -6.24 -30.32
C VAL A 215 -0.34 -6.48 -28.88
N LEU A 216 0.59 -6.19 -27.96
CA LEU A 216 0.30 -6.03 -26.53
C LEU A 216 0.34 -4.54 -26.18
N VAL A 217 -0.81 -4.01 -25.79
CA VAL A 217 -0.94 -2.62 -25.34
C VAL A 217 -0.86 -2.58 -23.82
N GLY A 218 0.08 -1.82 -23.27
CA GLY A 218 0.24 -1.61 -21.84
C GLY A 218 -0.33 -0.26 -21.42
N THR A 219 -1.37 -0.27 -20.58
CA THR A 219 -2.05 0.93 -20.06
C THR A 219 -1.73 1.13 -18.58
N GLN A 220 -2.14 2.28 -18.03
CA GLN A 220 -1.91 2.68 -16.64
C GLN A 220 -3.08 2.29 -15.71
N SER A 221 -4.32 2.25 -16.22
CA SER A 221 -5.51 1.97 -15.43
C SER A 221 -6.52 1.08 -16.17
N VAL A 222 -7.48 0.52 -15.42
CA VAL A 222 -8.59 -0.26 -15.99
C VAL A 222 -9.47 0.63 -16.87
N ALA A 223 -9.80 1.83 -16.40
CA ALA A 223 -10.59 2.81 -17.17
C ALA A 223 -9.92 3.16 -18.52
N GLU A 224 -8.61 3.45 -18.52
CA GLU A 224 -7.86 3.72 -19.76
C GLU A 224 -7.86 2.51 -20.71
N SER A 225 -7.91 1.29 -20.16
CA SER A 225 -7.98 0.07 -20.96
C SER A 225 -9.34 -0.10 -21.65
N GLU A 226 -10.43 0.19 -20.94
CA GLU A 226 -11.81 0.08 -21.45
C GLU A 226 -12.13 1.17 -22.49
N GLU A 227 -11.68 2.41 -22.23
CA GLU A 227 -11.78 3.52 -23.18
C GLU A 227 -11.04 3.21 -24.48
N LEU A 228 -9.80 2.73 -24.38
CA LEU A 228 -9.00 2.38 -25.55
C LEU A 228 -9.58 1.18 -26.31
N ALA A 229 -10.11 0.18 -25.61
CA ALA A 229 -10.78 -0.95 -26.24
C ALA A 229 -12.00 -0.51 -27.06
N THR A 230 -12.80 0.42 -26.52
CA THR A 230 -13.95 1.00 -27.20
C THR A 230 -13.52 1.75 -28.46
N ALA A 231 -12.51 2.62 -28.35
CA ALA A 231 -12.00 3.37 -29.51
C ALA A 231 -11.38 2.46 -30.59
N LEU A 232 -10.74 1.36 -30.20
CA LEU A 232 -10.23 0.37 -31.15
C LEU A 232 -11.35 -0.42 -31.84
N ALA A 233 -12.44 -0.72 -31.13
CA ALA A 233 -13.60 -1.38 -31.72
C ALA A 233 -14.29 -0.49 -32.78
N GLU A 234 -14.37 0.82 -32.56
CA GLU A 234 -14.91 1.79 -33.53
C GLU A 234 -14.15 1.82 -34.86
N VAL A 235 -12.84 1.52 -34.83
CA VAL A 235 -12.00 1.41 -36.04
C VAL A 235 -11.87 -0.03 -36.56
N GLY A 236 -12.70 -0.96 -36.05
CA GLY A 236 -12.78 -2.34 -36.52
C GLY A 236 -11.70 -3.29 -36.00
N VAL A 237 -11.00 -2.93 -34.91
CA VAL A 237 -9.97 -3.76 -34.28
C VAL A 237 -10.57 -4.46 -33.04
N ALA A 238 -10.75 -5.77 -33.12
CA ALA A 238 -11.19 -6.57 -31.98
C ALA A 238 -10.06 -6.71 -30.94
N THR A 239 -10.37 -6.47 -29.66
CA THR A 239 -9.38 -6.50 -28.57
C THR A 239 -9.78 -7.48 -27.48
N GLN A 240 -8.77 -7.95 -26.73
CA GLN A 240 -8.94 -8.71 -25.49
C GLN A 240 -8.40 -7.90 -24.33
N ILE A 241 -9.21 -7.66 -23.29
CA ILE A 241 -8.85 -6.83 -22.15
C ILE A 241 -8.46 -7.71 -20.95
N LEU A 242 -7.37 -7.33 -20.28
CA LEU A 242 -6.84 -7.97 -19.09
C LEU A 242 -6.89 -7.02 -17.88
N ASN A 243 -7.93 -7.20 -17.05
CA ASN A 243 -8.30 -6.29 -15.96
C ASN A 243 -7.87 -6.76 -14.54
N ALA A 244 -7.00 -7.76 -14.43
CA ALA A 244 -6.49 -8.28 -13.16
C ALA A 244 -7.58 -8.79 -12.17
N ARG A 245 -8.73 -9.26 -12.68
CA ARG A 245 -9.84 -9.79 -11.86
C ARG A 245 -9.82 -11.32 -11.74
N ASN A 246 -9.24 -12.06 -12.69
CA ASN A 246 -9.30 -13.54 -12.68
C ASN A 246 -8.03 -14.20 -13.29
N ASP A 247 -7.12 -14.61 -12.41
CA ASP A 247 -5.78 -15.11 -12.76
C ASP A 247 -5.77 -16.29 -13.75
N ARG A 248 -6.66 -17.27 -13.60
CA ARG A 248 -6.66 -18.48 -14.44
C ARG A 248 -7.15 -18.18 -15.85
N HIS A 249 -8.17 -17.33 -15.98
CA HIS A 249 -8.68 -16.92 -17.29
C HIS A 249 -7.67 -16.00 -18.00
N GLU A 250 -7.09 -15.05 -17.28
CA GLU A 250 -6.07 -14.13 -17.81
C GLU A 250 -4.84 -14.85 -18.36
N ALA A 251 -4.40 -15.92 -17.70
CA ALA A 251 -3.30 -16.75 -18.17
C ALA A 251 -3.59 -17.39 -19.54
N SER A 252 -4.83 -17.79 -19.81
CA SER A 252 -5.22 -18.36 -21.10
C SER A 252 -5.26 -17.31 -22.21
N VAL A 253 -5.72 -16.10 -21.90
CA VAL A 253 -5.80 -14.99 -22.85
C VAL A 253 -4.40 -14.49 -23.21
N ILE A 254 -3.53 -14.26 -22.22
CA ILE A 254 -2.18 -13.77 -22.47
C ILE A 254 -1.31 -14.78 -23.22
N ALA A 255 -1.51 -16.10 -23.02
CA ALA A 255 -0.81 -17.14 -23.77
C ALA A 255 -1.12 -17.10 -25.28
N ARG A 256 -2.31 -16.57 -25.64
CA ARG A 256 -2.77 -16.38 -27.01
C ARG A 256 -2.47 -14.99 -27.58
N ALA A 257 -1.89 -14.09 -26.78
CA ALA A 257 -1.57 -12.72 -27.22
C ALA A 257 -0.52 -12.65 -28.34
N GLY A 258 0.22 -13.74 -28.58
CA GLY A 258 1.18 -13.85 -29.68
C GLY A 258 0.62 -14.45 -30.97
N GLU A 259 -0.68 -14.74 -31.05
CA GLU A 259 -1.34 -15.23 -32.28
C GLU A 259 -1.40 -14.15 -33.37
N PHE A 260 -1.40 -14.56 -34.64
CA PHE A 260 -1.45 -13.64 -35.77
C PHE A 260 -2.64 -12.68 -35.68
N GLY A 261 -2.36 -11.37 -35.72
CA GLY A 261 -3.36 -10.31 -35.64
C GLY A 261 -3.97 -10.10 -34.24
N ALA A 262 -3.54 -10.81 -33.20
CA ALA A 262 -4.09 -10.64 -31.86
C ALA A 262 -3.79 -9.24 -31.31
N VAL A 263 -4.79 -8.58 -30.70
CA VAL A 263 -4.63 -7.31 -29.98
C VAL A 263 -5.08 -7.51 -28.54
N THR A 264 -4.13 -7.42 -27.63
CA THR A 264 -4.36 -7.62 -26.19
C THR A 264 -4.05 -6.32 -25.45
N ILE A 265 -4.98 -5.84 -24.64
CA ILE A 265 -4.81 -4.66 -23.79
C ILE A 265 -4.63 -5.16 -22.35
N SER A 266 -3.55 -4.75 -21.72
CA SER A 266 -3.22 -5.14 -20.35
C SER A 266 -2.89 -3.93 -19.51
N THR A 267 -3.49 -3.89 -18.33
CA THR A 267 -2.99 -3.05 -17.24
C THR A 267 -1.61 -3.55 -16.77
N GLN A 268 -0.85 -2.66 -16.13
CA GLN A 268 0.56 -2.79 -15.70
C GLN A 268 1.01 -4.16 -15.14
N MET A 269 0.10 -4.95 -14.56
CA MET A 269 0.42 -6.18 -13.83
C MET A 269 -0.36 -7.42 -14.27
N SER A 270 -1.31 -7.31 -15.20
CA SER A 270 -2.06 -8.49 -15.66
C SER A 270 -1.21 -9.40 -16.57
N GLY A 271 -1.51 -10.70 -16.58
CA GLY A 271 -0.76 -11.70 -17.34
C GLY A 271 0.70 -11.90 -16.89
N ARG A 272 1.06 -11.57 -15.65
CA ARG A 272 2.39 -11.91 -15.06
C ARG A 272 2.54 -13.41 -14.87
N GLY A 273 3.75 -13.92 -15.13
CA GLY A 273 4.08 -15.35 -14.99
C GLY A 273 3.86 -16.17 -16.26
N THR A 274 3.00 -15.73 -17.18
CA THR A 274 2.75 -16.43 -18.45
C THR A 274 3.62 -15.87 -19.57
N ASP A 275 4.16 -16.78 -20.40
CA ASP A 275 4.93 -16.44 -21.58
C ASP A 275 4.02 -16.09 -22.77
N ILE A 276 4.46 -15.16 -23.62
CA ILE A 276 3.79 -14.82 -24.88
C ILE A 276 4.66 -15.39 -26.00
N ARG A 277 4.30 -16.58 -26.47
CA ARG A 277 4.97 -17.25 -27.57
C ARG A 277 4.39 -16.77 -28.90
N LEU A 278 5.26 -16.57 -29.90
CA LEU A 278 4.80 -16.19 -31.24
C LEU A 278 4.01 -17.35 -31.86
N GLY A 279 2.85 -17.05 -32.43
CA GLY A 279 1.99 -18.06 -33.03
C GLY A 279 1.12 -18.84 -32.02
N GLY A 280 0.97 -18.35 -30.78
CA GLY A 280 0.12 -18.96 -29.76
C GLY A 280 0.85 -19.95 -28.83
N PRO A 281 0.14 -20.63 -27.90
CA PRO A 281 0.75 -21.46 -26.85
C PRO A 281 1.58 -22.63 -27.38
N ASP A 282 1.16 -23.21 -28.51
CA ASP A 282 1.83 -24.32 -29.21
C ASP A 282 2.72 -23.86 -30.38
N GLU A 283 2.94 -22.55 -30.53
CA GLU A 283 3.81 -21.96 -31.55
C GLU A 283 3.41 -22.30 -33.01
N TYR A 284 2.13 -22.64 -33.25
CA TYR A 284 1.65 -23.19 -34.52
C TYR A 284 1.81 -22.23 -35.72
N ASP A 285 1.80 -20.91 -35.48
CA ASP A 285 1.98 -19.88 -36.53
C ASP A 285 3.23 -19.01 -36.27
N HIS A 286 4.24 -19.57 -35.56
CA HIS A 286 5.44 -18.84 -35.14
C HIS A 286 6.14 -18.15 -36.31
N ASP A 287 6.47 -18.89 -37.37
CA ASP A 287 7.22 -18.36 -38.52
C ASP A 287 6.50 -17.20 -39.21
N ARG A 288 5.16 -17.26 -39.30
CA ARG A 288 4.36 -16.19 -39.91
C ARG A 288 4.39 -14.94 -39.05
N VAL A 289 4.22 -15.09 -37.74
CA VAL A 289 4.27 -13.98 -36.79
C VAL A 289 5.68 -13.38 -36.74
N ALA A 290 6.72 -14.20 -36.79
CA ALA A 290 8.10 -13.75 -36.86
C ALA A 290 8.37 -12.91 -38.13
N LYS A 291 7.87 -13.35 -39.30
CA LYS A 291 8.00 -12.63 -40.58
C LYS A 291 7.37 -11.23 -40.57
N VAL A 292 6.25 -11.04 -39.87
CA VAL A 292 5.59 -9.73 -39.73
C VAL A 292 6.21 -8.85 -38.62
N GLY A 293 7.31 -9.28 -38.02
CA GLY A 293 8.08 -8.50 -37.04
C GLY A 293 7.89 -8.92 -35.58
N GLY A 294 7.25 -10.07 -35.33
CA GLY A 294 7.02 -10.61 -33.98
C GLY A 294 6.06 -9.75 -33.14
N LEU A 295 6.08 -9.94 -31.82
CA LEU A 295 5.18 -9.21 -30.92
C LEU A 295 5.54 -7.71 -30.85
N ALA A 296 4.57 -6.84 -31.14
CA ALA A 296 4.67 -5.41 -30.92
C ALA A 296 4.18 -5.03 -29.51
N ILE A 297 4.98 -4.24 -28.80
CA ILE A 297 4.60 -3.63 -27.53
C ILE A 297 4.23 -2.17 -27.78
N VAL A 298 3.02 -1.78 -27.41
CA VAL A 298 2.57 -0.38 -27.44
C VAL A 298 2.33 0.06 -26.01
N GLN A 299 3.22 0.90 -25.49
CA GLN A 299 3.11 1.41 -24.14
C GLN A 299 2.40 2.77 -24.15
N VAL A 300 1.32 2.86 -23.40
CA VAL A 300 0.48 4.05 -23.23
C VAL A 300 0.87 4.76 -21.94
N GLY A 301 1.58 5.88 -22.11
CA GLY A 301 2.23 6.64 -21.05
C GLY A 301 3.38 5.89 -20.38
N ARG A 302 3.91 6.46 -19.29
CA ARG A 302 5.04 5.89 -18.55
C ARG A 302 4.59 5.39 -17.20
N TYR A 303 5.12 4.25 -16.79
CA TYR A 303 4.87 3.81 -15.43
C TYR A 303 5.65 4.65 -14.42
N PRO A 304 5.20 4.70 -13.16
CA PRO A 304 5.95 5.33 -12.06
C PRO A 304 7.31 4.70 -11.75
N SER A 305 7.73 3.66 -12.46
CA SER A 305 9.09 3.12 -12.41
C SER A 305 9.52 2.61 -13.77
N SER A 306 10.73 2.99 -14.15
CA SER A 306 11.45 2.52 -15.35
C SER A 306 11.56 1.00 -15.42
N ARG A 307 11.57 0.33 -14.26
CA ARG A 307 11.57 -1.13 -14.14
C ARG A 307 10.31 -1.77 -14.73
N LEU A 308 9.16 -1.13 -14.54
CA LEU A 308 7.88 -1.62 -15.04
C LEU A 308 7.78 -1.43 -16.56
N ASP A 309 8.31 -0.31 -17.08
CA ASP A 309 8.46 -0.10 -18.52
C ASP A 309 9.35 -1.20 -19.15
N ALA A 310 10.47 -1.52 -18.51
CA ALA A 310 11.39 -2.58 -18.97
C ALA A 310 10.74 -3.97 -18.92
N GLN A 311 9.88 -4.24 -17.93
CA GLN A 311 9.13 -5.50 -17.83
C GLN A 311 8.10 -5.65 -18.95
N LEU A 312 7.38 -4.59 -19.29
CA LEU A 312 6.44 -4.58 -20.42
C LEU A 312 7.19 -4.80 -21.74
N ARG A 313 8.26 -4.04 -22.00
CA ARG A 313 9.12 -4.24 -23.19
C ARG A 313 9.71 -5.66 -23.25
N GLY A 314 10.06 -6.23 -22.11
CA GLY A 314 10.59 -7.59 -21.95
C GLY A 314 9.59 -8.71 -22.28
N ARG A 315 8.32 -8.39 -22.55
CA ARG A 315 7.34 -9.37 -23.05
C ARG A 315 7.56 -9.72 -24.52
N SER A 316 8.26 -8.88 -25.28
CA SER A 316 8.58 -9.10 -26.70
C SER A 316 10.04 -9.56 -26.91
N ALA A 317 10.29 -10.19 -28.06
CA ALA A 317 11.60 -10.66 -28.53
C ALA A 317 12.28 -11.69 -27.61
N ARG A 318 11.51 -12.70 -27.17
CA ARG A 318 12.03 -13.79 -26.34
C ARG A 318 12.81 -14.78 -27.20
N GLN A 319 13.84 -15.42 -26.61
CA GLN A 319 14.66 -16.45 -27.28
C GLN A 319 15.21 -16.07 -28.68
N GLY A 320 15.46 -14.78 -28.91
CA GLY A 320 15.98 -14.27 -30.18
C GLY A 320 14.92 -13.99 -31.24
N ASP A 321 13.63 -14.08 -30.90
CA ASP A 321 12.54 -13.69 -31.78
C ASP A 321 12.62 -12.19 -32.15
N PRO A 322 12.12 -11.80 -33.34
CA PRO A 322 11.91 -10.40 -33.67
C PRO A 322 10.83 -9.80 -32.76
N GLY A 323 10.87 -8.48 -32.62
CA GLY A 323 9.90 -7.76 -31.82
C GLY A 323 10.12 -6.27 -31.89
N SER A 324 9.12 -5.49 -31.48
CA SER A 324 9.25 -4.04 -31.46
C SER A 324 8.55 -3.43 -30.25
N THR A 325 9.00 -2.24 -29.84
CA THR A 325 8.36 -1.49 -28.77
C THR A 325 8.18 -0.03 -29.18
N ARG A 326 7.01 0.54 -28.88
CA ARG A 326 6.73 1.98 -29.00
C ARG A 326 6.17 2.48 -27.68
N THR A 327 6.58 3.69 -27.28
CA THR A 327 6.12 4.33 -26.06
C THR A 327 5.54 5.69 -26.42
N LEU A 328 4.23 5.87 -26.19
CA LEU A 328 3.49 7.08 -26.52
C LEU A 328 3.01 7.72 -25.22
N VAL A 329 3.47 8.93 -24.93
CA VAL A 329 3.29 9.61 -23.63
C VAL A 329 2.59 10.95 -23.86
N SER A 330 1.68 11.35 -22.98
CA SER A 330 1.15 12.71 -22.98
C SER A 330 1.81 13.52 -21.87
N THR A 331 2.06 14.82 -22.12
CA THR A 331 2.44 15.70 -21.01
C THR A 331 1.34 15.86 -19.98
N GLN A 332 0.08 15.51 -20.29
CA GLN A 332 -1.04 15.48 -19.36
C GLN A 332 -1.15 14.19 -18.55
N ASP A 333 -0.27 13.20 -18.78
CA ASP A 333 -0.27 11.96 -17.98
C ASP A 333 0.03 12.27 -16.50
N ASP A 334 -0.62 11.53 -15.58
CA ASP A 334 -0.49 11.71 -14.13
C ASP A 334 0.95 11.72 -13.65
N LEU A 335 1.79 10.83 -14.21
CA LEU A 335 3.21 10.78 -13.89
C LEU A 335 3.87 12.16 -14.09
N VAL A 336 3.57 12.83 -15.20
CA VAL A 336 4.16 14.13 -15.54
C VAL A 336 3.55 15.21 -14.69
N GLN A 337 2.21 15.27 -14.59
CA GLN A 337 1.52 16.32 -13.84
C GLN A 337 1.85 16.29 -12.35
N ALA A 338 1.95 15.11 -11.75
CA ALA A 338 2.20 14.98 -10.32
C ALA A 338 3.68 15.10 -9.92
N ASN A 339 4.63 14.79 -10.81
CA ASN A 339 6.04 14.66 -10.44
C ASN A 339 7.00 15.62 -11.18
N ALA A 340 6.56 16.28 -12.25
CA ALA A 340 7.40 17.28 -12.90
C ALA A 340 7.41 18.57 -12.06
N PRO A 341 8.59 19.18 -11.81
CA PRO A 341 8.66 20.47 -11.14
C PRO A 341 7.84 21.56 -11.85
N ASP A 342 7.25 22.48 -11.09
CA ASP A 342 6.40 23.57 -11.60
C ASP A 342 7.00 24.31 -12.80
N TYR A 343 8.29 24.65 -12.74
CA TYR A 343 8.97 25.37 -13.82
C TYR A 343 9.01 24.59 -15.14
N LEU A 344 8.97 23.25 -15.10
CA LEU A 344 8.87 22.41 -16.30
C LEU A 344 7.42 22.32 -16.80
N LEU A 345 6.45 22.26 -15.90
CA LEU A 345 5.04 22.32 -16.26
C LEU A 345 4.70 23.66 -16.92
N GLU A 346 5.18 24.78 -16.37
CA GLU A 346 5.07 26.10 -16.98
C GLU A 346 5.76 26.16 -18.35
N LYS A 347 6.94 25.54 -18.48
CA LYS A 347 7.64 25.45 -19.76
C LYS A 347 6.83 24.69 -20.80
N ILE A 348 6.16 23.60 -20.43
CA ILE A 348 5.24 22.87 -21.31
C ILE A 348 4.05 23.77 -21.69
N ARG A 349 3.43 24.44 -20.72
CA ARG A 349 2.28 25.33 -20.97
C ARG A 349 2.62 26.48 -21.94
N ARG A 350 3.78 27.13 -21.75
CA ARG A 350 4.18 28.29 -22.56
C ARG A 350 4.81 27.92 -23.90
N TYR A 351 5.65 26.88 -23.92
CA TYR A 351 6.51 26.58 -25.07
C TYR A 351 6.31 25.16 -25.63
N GLY A 352 5.34 24.39 -25.14
CA GLY A 352 5.16 22.98 -25.48
C GLY A 352 5.19 22.69 -26.98
N LYS A 353 4.49 23.51 -27.78
CA LYS A 353 4.48 23.39 -29.25
C LYS A 353 5.86 23.56 -29.91
N ASN A 354 6.74 24.34 -29.28
CA ASN A 354 8.08 24.64 -29.78
C ASN A 354 9.14 23.68 -29.21
N LEU A 355 8.80 22.86 -28.22
CA LEU A 355 9.68 21.81 -27.71
C LEU A 355 9.70 20.64 -28.68
N ASP A 356 10.89 20.21 -29.08
CA ASP A 356 11.09 18.99 -29.84
C ASP A 356 10.82 17.73 -28.99
N GLN A 357 10.73 16.57 -29.66
CA GLN A 357 10.46 15.29 -29.00
C GLN A 357 11.52 14.95 -27.93
N ARG A 358 12.79 15.31 -28.16
CA ARG A 358 13.86 15.06 -27.20
C ARG A 358 13.72 15.91 -25.95
N ALA A 359 13.38 17.20 -26.08
CA ALA A 359 13.18 18.09 -24.94
C ALA A 359 11.96 17.67 -24.11
N ARG A 360 10.85 17.30 -24.75
CA ARG A 360 9.67 16.75 -24.06
C ARG A 360 10.00 15.44 -23.35
N GLY A 361 10.70 14.53 -24.02
CA GLY A 361 11.16 13.26 -23.43
C GLY A 361 12.00 13.44 -22.17
N ARG A 362 12.93 14.41 -22.15
CA ARG A 362 13.72 14.71 -20.94
C ARG A 362 12.87 15.16 -19.75
N ILE A 363 11.74 15.83 -19.99
CA ILE A 363 10.82 16.24 -18.92
C ILE A 363 10.13 15.00 -18.34
N VAL A 364 9.64 14.11 -19.21
CA VAL A 364 9.03 12.82 -18.80
C VAL A 364 10.04 11.97 -18.02
N ASP A 365 11.27 11.83 -18.50
CA ASP A 365 12.33 11.06 -17.83
C ASP A 365 12.71 11.67 -16.48
N LYS A 366 12.60 12.99 -16.33
CA LYS A 366 12.82 13.67 -15.04
C LYS A 366 11.66 13.42 -14.08
N ALA A 367 10.42 13.50 -14.56
CA ALA A 367 9.23 13.20 -13.75
C ALA A 367 9.26 11.75 -13.23
N GLN A 368 9.62 10.78 -14.09
CA GLN A 368 9.77 9.38 -13.67
C GLN A 368 10.84 9.18 -12.60
N ARG A 369 12.01 9.83 -12.74
CA ARG A 369 13.08 9.77 -11.73
C ARG A 369 12.67 10.38 -10.39
N ILE A 370 11.91 11.48 -10.42
CA ILE A 370 11.37 12.08 -9.20
C ILE A 370 10.37 11.13 -8.54
N ALA A 371 9.45 10.53 -9.31
CA ALA A 371 8.51 9.53 -8.80
C ALA A 371 9.22 8.31 -8.16
N GLU A 372 10.31 7.84 -8.76
CA GLU A 372 11.15 6.77 -8.20
C GLU A 372 11.86 7.21 -6.92
N GLY A 373 12.39 8.43 -6.87
CA GLY A 373 12.99 9.02 -5.67
C GLY A 373 12.01 9.10 -4.50
N ILE A 374 10.84 9.70 -4.72
CA ILE A 374 9.78 9.80 -3.71
C ILE A 374 9.38 8.42 -3.18
N ARG A 375 9.26 7.41 -4.06
CA ARG A 375 8.96 6.03 -3.64
C ARG A 375 10.07 5.43 -2.78
N ARG A 376 11.34 5.66 -3.13
CA ARG A 376 12.49 5.17 -2.37
C ARG A 376 12.55 5.82 -0.98
N ASP A 377 12.31 7.12 -0.91
CA ASP A 377 12.30 7.84 0.37
C ASP A 377 11.14 7.35 1.26
N ARG A 378 9.94 7.19 0.70
CA ARG A 378 8.81 6.54 1.40
C ARG A 378 9.15 5.12 1.88
N HIS A 379 9.90 4.36 1.09
CA HIS A 379 10.33 3.01 1.47
C HIS A 379 11.27 3.05 2.69
N ARG A 380 12.26 3.96 2.66
CA ARG A 380 13.19 4.16 3.76
C ARG A 380 12.47 4.62 5.02
N ASP A 381 11.52 5.54 4.89
CA ASP A 381 10.74 6.03 6.02
C ASP A 381 9.88 4.92 6.66
N THR A 382 9.13 4.15 5.86
CA THR A 382 8.41 2.96 6.36
C THR A 382 9.36 2.03 7.10
N TRP A 383 10.52 1.73 6.52
CA TRP A 383 11.49 0.81 7.11
C TRP A 383 12.03 1.34 8.43
N ASP A 384 12.40 2.62 8.48
CA ASP A 384 12.87 3.27 9.69
C ASP A 384 11.83 3.17 10.80
N PHE A 385 10.56 3.55 10.56
CA PHE A 385 9.50 3.45 11.57
C PHE A 385 9.30 2.03 12.08
N ASN A 386 9.34 1.02 11.21
CA ASN A 386 9.12 -0.37 11.59
C ASN A 386 10.33 -1.01 12.30
N ARG A 387 11.53 -0.44 12.19
CA ARG A 387 12.76 -1.03 12.76
C ARG A 387 12.68 -1.27 14.27
N ALA A 388 12.12 -0.31 15.01
CA ALA A 388 11.94 -0.46 16.46
C ALA A 388 10.92 -1.55 16.78
N ILE A 389 9.79 -1.55 16.08
CA ILE A 389 8.70 -2.53 16.24
C ILE A 389 9.21 -3.94 15.94
N ALA A 390 9.94 -4.14 14.85
CA ALA A 390 10.50 -5.44 14.47
C ALA A 390 11.45 -6.01 15.54
N ARG A 391 12.29 -5.16 16.16
CA ARG A 391 13.20 -5.58 17.23
C ARG A 391 12.46 -5.92 18.54
N GLN A 392 11.42 -5.15 18.87
CA GLN A 392 10.55 -5.43 20.02
C GLN A 392 9.81 -6.75 19.79
N ARG A 393 9.21 -6.93 18.62
CA ARG A 393 8.53 -8.17 18.21
C ARG A 393 9.43 -9.39 18.35
N PHE A 394 10.67 -9.32 17.87
CA PHE A 394 11.64 -10.41 18.04
C PHE A 394 11.83 -10.79 19.52
N THR A 395 11.93 -9.79 20.39
CA THR A 395 12.12 -10.00 21.84
C THR A 395 10.87 -10.63 22.47
N VAL A 396 9.67 -10.16 22.10
CA VAL A 396 8.39 -10.73 22.55
C VAL A 396 8.23 -12.17 22.08
N LEU A 397 8.57 -12.47 20.82
CA LEU A 397 8.49 -13.83 20.28
C LEU A 397 9.48 -14.79 20.96
N ALA A 398 10.67 -14.31 21.34
CA ALA A 398 11.64 -15.11 22.08
C ALA A 398 11.11 -15.48 23.48
N ASP A 399 10.59 -14.51 24.23
CA ASP A 399 9.99 -14.73 25.55
C ASP A 399 8.75 -15.64 25.48
N ARG A 400 7.92 -15.45 24.45
CA ARG A 400 6.76 -16.30 24.16
C ARG A 400 7.17 -17.75 23.85
N ALA A 401 8.28 -17.95 23.12
CA ALA A 401 8.82 -19.27 22.84
C ALA A 401 9.35 -19.94 24.12
N GLU A 402 10.02 -19.19 24.98
CA GLU A 402 10.48 -19.65 26.30
C GLU A 402 9.31 -20.05 27.19
N ALA A 403 8.30 -19.20 27.34
CA ALA A 403 7.08 -19.50 28.11
C ALA A 403 6.36 -20.76 27.58
N ARG A 404 6.33 -20.95 26.25
CA ARG A 404 5.72 -22.13 25.63
C ARG A 404 6.51 -23.42 25.92
N ALA A 405 7.84 -23.33 25.94
CA ALA A 405 8.75 -24.45 26.19
C ALA A 405 9.01 -24.73 27.67
N ALA A 406 8.53 -23.87 28.57
CA ALA A 406 8.76 -23.96 30.01
C ALA A 406 8.37 -25.33 30.59
N ILE A 407 9.34 -25.96 31.26
CA ILE A 407 9.18 -27.29 31.88
C ILE A 407 8.66 -27.17 33.33
N ILE A 408 8.80 -25.98 33.92
CA ILE A 408 8.31 -25.62 35.26
C ILE A 408 7.43 -24.36 35.16
N VAL A 409 6.75 -24.02 36.25
CA VAL A 409 6.06 -22.72 36.35
C VAL A 409 7.09 -21.60 36.16
N PRO A 410 6.88 -20.63 35.24
CA PRO A 410 7.86 -19.58 34.98
C PRO A 410 8.27 -18.83 36.25
N SER A 411 9.59 -18.65 36.46
CA SER A 411 10.10 -17.99 37.66
C SER A 411 9.51 -16.58 37.88
N PRO A 412 9.26 -15.74 36.86
CA PRO A 412 8.67 -14.43 37.10
C PRO A 412 7.29 -14.49 37.77
N ILE A 413 6.53 -15.59 37.58
CA ILE A 413 5.24 -15.78 38.26
C ILE A 413 5.47 -16.30 39.67
N THR A 414 6.28 -17.36 39.81
CA THR A 414 6.56 -18.00 41.09
C THR A 414 7.19 -17.03 42.09
N ASP A 415 8.09 -16.17 41.64
CA ASP A 415 8.76 -15.17 42.48
C ASP A 415 7.77 -14.10 42.99
N ARG A 416 6.68 -13.83 42.26
CA ARG A 416 5.64 -12.86 42.63
C ARG A 416 4.59 -13.46 43.57
N ILE A 417 4.19 -14.70 43.36
CA ILE A 417 3.09 -15.36 44.09
C ILE A 417 3.47 -16.77 44.60
N PRO A 418 4.57 -16.92 45.37
CA PRO A 418 5.14 -18.24 45.70
C PRO A 418 4.19 -19.10 46.54
N GLU A 419 3.52 -18.50 47.53
CA GLU A 419 2.58 -19.20 48.41
C GLU A 419 1.37 -19.73 47.64
N LYS A 420 0.84 -18.92 46.71
CA LYS A 420 -0.29 -19.31 45.87
C LYS A 420 0.06 -20.46 44.94
N VAL A 421 1.22 -20.38 44.27
CA VAL A 421 1.69 -21.44 43.38
C VAL A 421 1.83 -22.76 44.14
N ASN A 422 2.47 -22.73 45.32
CA ASN A 422 2.60 -23.92 46.18
C ASN A 422 1.23 -24.48 46.60
N ALA A 423 0.27 -23.63 46.95
CA ALA A 423 -1.08 -24.07 47.30
C ALA A 423 -1.82 -24.71 46.11
N LEU A 424 -1.71 -24.15 44.90
CA LEU A 424 -2.33 -24.72 43.70
C LEU A 424 -1.69 -26.05 43.29
N ILE A 425 -0.37 -26.18 43.45
CA ILE A 425 0.36 -27.43 43.19
C ILE A 425 -0.11 -28.51 44.18
N ALA A 426 -0.20 -28.17 45.47
CA ALA A 426 -0.68 -29.10 46.50
C ALA A 426 -2.14 -29.53 46.29
N ALA A 427 -2.99 -28.64 45.75
CA ALA A 427 -4.39 -28.94 45.45
C ALA A 427 -4.59 -29.78 44.17
N SER A 428 -3.57 -29.91 43.32
CA SER A 428 -3.67 -30.61 42.04
C SER A 428 -2.36 -31.34 41.68
N SER A 429 -1.64 -30.87 40.67
CA SER A 429 -0.31 -31.31 40.29
C SER A 429 0.48 -30.16 39.69
N GLU A 430 1.80 -30.23 39.75
CA GLU A 430 2.68 -29.24 39.12
C GLU A 430 2.41 -29.08 37.62
N ASP A 431 2.07 -30.17 36.93
CA ASP A 431 1.81 -30.12 35.49
C ASP A 431 0.56 -29.30 35.14
N VAL A 432 -0.51 -29.43 35.93
CA VAL A 432 -1.75 -28.66 35.74
C VAL A 432 -1.51 -27.18 36.00
N VAL A 433 -0.79 -26.84 37.08
CA VAL A 433 -0.46 -25.45 37.41
C VAL A 433 0.48 -24.83 36.38
N ARG A 434 1.45 -25.60 35.87
CA ARG A 434 2.34 -25.19 34.78
C ARG A 434 1.57 -24.91 33.49
N GLN A 435 0.63 -25.78 33.11
CA GLN A 435 -0.18 -25.59 31.91
C GLN A 435 -1.07 -24.35 32.03
N LEU A 436 -1.67 -24.12 33.19
CA LEU A 436 -2.42 -22.90 33.49
C LEU A 436 -1.53 -21.67 33.38
N ALA A 437 -0.40 -21.65 34.09
CA ALA A 437 0.54 -20.55 34.10
C ALA A 437 1.02 -20.20 32.68
N ARG A 438 1.40 -21.21 31.89
CA ARG A 438 1.76 -21.04 30.48
C ARG A 438 0.62 -20.39 29.68
N SER A 439 -0.60 -20.91 29.77
CA SER A 439 -1.73 -20.40 28.99
C SER A 439 -2.09 -18.95 29.35
N VAL A 440 -2.07 -18.61 30.64
CA VAL A 440 -2.30 -17.25 31.14
C VAL A 440 -1.17 -16.31 30.73
N THR A 441 0.11 -16.70 30.90
CA THR A 441 1.25 -15.89 30.46
C THR A 441 1.22 -15.61 28.97
N LEU A 442 0.98 -16.63 28.13
CA LEU A 442 0.89 -16.43 26.69
C LEU A 442 -0.25 -15.48 26.32
N TRP A 443 -1.38 -15.55 27.04
CA TRP A 443 -2.50 -14.62 26.83
C TRP A 443 -2.12 -13.18 27.23
N CYS A 444 -1.50 -12.97 28.40
CA CYS A 444 -1.08 -11.64 28.85
C CYS A 444 0.02 -11.03 27.95
N LEU A 445 0.94 -11.85 27.44
CA LEU A 445 1.96 -11.39 26.48
C LEU A 445 1.31 -10.95 25.16
N ASP A 446 0.36 -11.74 24.65
CA ASP A 446 -0.37 -11.43 23.41
C ASP A 446 -1.22 -10.15 23.60
N GLU A 447 -1.94 -10.01 24.72
CA GLU A 447 -2.72 -8.80 25.07
C GLU A 447 -1.83 -7.56 25.17
N GLN A 448 -0.75 -7.61 25.96
CA GLN A 448 0.18 -6.50 26.13
C GLN A 448 0.84 -6.09 24.81
N TRP A 449 1.09 -7.06 23.91
CA TRP A 449 1.60 -6.77 22.56
C TRP A 449 0.58 -6.02 21.70
N CYS A 450 -0.69 -6.42 21.73
CA CYS A 450 -1.75 -5.72 21.01
C CYS A 450 -1.87 -4.27 21.49
N ASP A 451 -1.90 -4.03 22.80
CA ASP A 451 -1.98 -2.70 23.40
C ASP A 451 -0.76 -1.84 23.02
N HIS A 452 0.43 -2.44 23.07
CA HIS A 452 1.66 -1.76 22.66
C HIS A 452 1.63 -1.37 21.17
N LEU A 453 1.16 -2.25 20.28
CA LEU A 453 1.02 -1.94 18.86
C LEU A 453 -0.02 -0.83 18.61
N ALA A 454 -1.15 -0.87 19.30
CA ALA A 454 -2.16 0.19 19.24
C ALA A 454 -1.55 1.54 19.66
N ARG A 455 -0.86 1.56 20.79
CA ARG A 455 -0.17 2.75 21.31
C ARG A 455 0.86 3.30 20.34
N LEU A 456 1.69 2.43 19.75
CA LEU A 456 2.66 2.85 18.74
C LEU A 456 2.01 3.38 17.47
N SER A 457 0.84 2.87 17.07
CA SER A 457 0.09 3.42 15.94
C SER A 457 -0.37 4.85 16.24
N GLU A 458 -0.98 5.11 17.41
CA GLU A 458 -1.39 6.46 17.83
C GLU A 458 -0.22 7.44 17.84
N ILE A 459 0.92 7.00 18.41
CA ILE A 459 2.13 7.84 18.46
C ILE A 459 2.63 8.15 17.06
N ARG A 460 2.66 7.16 16.17
CA ARG A 460 3.08 7.35 14.78
C ARG A 460 2.16 8.34 14.06
N ASP A 461 0.85 8.24 14.25
CA ASP A 461 -0.11 9.10 13.58
C ASP A 461 0.00 10.56 14.09
N GLY A 462 0.32 10.74 15.38
CA GLY A 462 0.55 12.06 16.00
C GLY A 462 1.98 12.63 15.86
N ILE A 463 2.99 11.81 15.52
CA ILE A 463 4.42 12.20 15.52
C ILE A 463 4.70 13.37 14.57
N HIS A 464 3.89 13.48 13.50
CA HIS A 464 4.05 14.50 12.48
C HIS A 464 3.82 15.92 13.00
N LEU A 465 3.07 16.09 14.09
CA LEU A 465 2.87 17.38 14.75
C LEU A 465 4.14 17.86 15.48
N GLN A 466 5.03 16.94 15.88
CA GLN A 466 6.31 17.29 16.52
C GLN A 466 7.38 17.78 15.53
N ALA A 467 7.19 17.55 14.22
CA ALA A 467 8.06 18.12 13.19
C ALA A 467 8.05 19.67 13.21
N LEU A 468 6.95 20.27 13.69
CA LEU A 468 6.80 21.72 13.88
C LEU A 468 7.78 22.29 14.92
N ALA A 469 8.32 21.45 15.80
CA ALA A 469 9.31 21.83 16.81
C ALA A 469 10.77 21.64 16.36
N GLY A 470 11.01 21.31 15.08
CA GLY A 470 12.36 21.18 14.51
C GLY A 470 13.09 19.87 14.84
N VAL A 471 12.40 18.87 15.42
CA VAL A 471 12.94 17.55 15.74
C VAL A 471 12.67 16.58 14.60
N ASN A 472 13.61 15.67 14.30
CA ASN A 472 13.40 14.60 13.31
C ASN A 472 12.34 13.61 13.83
N PRO A 473 11.18 13.48 13.16
CA PRO A 473 10.08 12.63 13.64
C PRO A 473 10.44 11.16 13.80
N ARG A 474 11.39 10.65 13.00
CA ARG A 474 11.80 9.24 13.05
C ARG A 474 12.57 8.92 14.32
N ASP A 475 13.53 9.78 14.66
CA ASP A 475 14.35 9.62 15.86
C ASP A 475 13.49 9.76 17.12
N GLU A 476 12.55 10.71 17.08
CA GLU A 476 11.57 10.91 18.14
C GLU A 476 10.67 9.69 18.33
N PHE A 477 10.13 9.14 17.24
CA PHE A 477 9.33 7.91 17.29
C PHE A 477 10.12 6.75 17.89
N HIS A 478 11.38 6.53 17.48
CA HIS A 478 12.22 5.48 18.07
C HIS A 478 12.43 5.66 19.56
N ARG A 479 12.69 6.90 19.99
CA ARG A 479 12.89 7.21 21.40
C ARG A 479 11.62 6.95 22.22
N ILE A 480 10.47 7.39 21.73
CA ILE A 480 9.18 7.12 22.38
C ILE A 480 8.92 5.61 22.38
N ALA A 481 9.04 4.93 21.24
CA ALA A 481 8.77 3.49 21.15
C ALA A 481 9.62 2.65 22.10
N LEU A 482 10.89 3.01 22.30
CA LEU A 482 11.77 2.37 23.28
C LEU A 482 11.30 2.62 24.73
N ARG A 483 10.84 3.83 25.03
CA ARG A 483 10.31 4.19 26.34
C ARG A 483 9.00 3.47 26.64
N GLU A 484 8.07 3.43 25.69
CA GLU A 484 6.78 2.73 25.88
C GLU A 484 6.97 1.21 26.03
N PHE A 485 7.99 0.63 25.40
CA PHE A 485 8.31 -0.79 25.57
C PHE A 485 9.01 -1.10 26.91
N HIS A 486 9.50 -0.07 27.62
CA HIS A 486 10.13 -0.28 28.91
C HIS A 486 9.09 -0.81 29.93
N GLY A 487 9.41 -1.92 30.59
CA GLY A 487 8.50 -2.54 31.55
C GLY A 487 7.44 -3.44 30.92
N PHE A 488 7.41 -3.61 29.59
CA PHE A 488 6.48 -4.51 28.87
C PHE A 488 6.34 -5.88 29.54
N PHE A 489 7.46 -6.59 29.71
CA PHE A 489 7.45 -7.93 30.32
C PHE A 489 7.06 -7.89 31.80
N THR A 490 7.52 -6.87 32.53
CA THR A 490 7.14 -6.69 33.94
C THR A 490 5.63 -6.56 34.08
N ALA A 491 4.99 -5.75 33.24
CA ALA A 491 3.53 -5.58 33.22
C ALA A 491 2.82 -6.90 32.87
N ALA A 492 3.23 -7.56 31.79
CA ALA A 492 2.63 -8.83 31.35
C ALA A 492 2.73 -9.93 32.43
N TYR A 493 3.89 -10.10 33.06
CA TYR A 493 4.08 -11.10 34.11
C TYR A 493 3.40 -10.75 35.44
N THR A 494 3.31 -9.46 35.77
CA THR A 494 2.51 -9.01 36.93
C THR A 494 1.03 -9.29 36.69
N ARG A 495 0.50 -8.97 35.50
CA ARG A 495 -0.89 -9.27 35.14
C ARG A 495 -1.18 -10.77 35.18
N ALA A 496 -0.28 -11.60 34.66
CA ALA A 496 -0.41 -13.05 34.72
C ALA A 496 -0.45 -13.55 36.17
N ALA A 497 0.40 -13.02 37.06
CA ALA A 497 0.41 -13.38 38.47
C ALA A 497 -0.89 -12.96 39.18
N GLU A 498 -1.42 -11.77 38.91
CA GLU A 498 -2.70 -11.29 39.46
C GLU A 498 -3.86 -12.22 39.06
N ILE A 499 -3.95 -12.61 37.80
CA ILE A 499 -4.97 -13.55 37.32
C ILE A 499 -4.85 -14.88 38.06
N ILE A 500 -3.64 -15.44 38.16
CA ILE A 500 -3.41 -16.74 38.83
C ILE A 500 -3.69 -16.63 40.34
N GLN A 501 -3.48 -15.47 40.95
CA GLN A 501 -3.78 -15.22 42.35
C GLN A 501 -5.27 -15.45 42.66
N GLU A 502 -6.15 -15.10 41.73
CA GLU A 502 -7.61 -15.24 41.87
C GLU A 502 -8.11 -16.66 41.54
N VAL A 503 -7.32 -17.49 40.85
CA VAL A 503 -7.72 -18.84 40.46
C VAL A 503 -7.98 -19.73 41.69
N THR A 504 -9.12 -20.39 41.69
CA THR A 504 -9.51 -21.37 42.71
C THR A 504 -9.16 -22.80 42.30
N ALA A 505 -9.06 -23.73 43.25
CA ALA A 505 -8.76 -25.13 42.98
C ALA A 505 -9.77 -25.80 42.01
N GLN A 506 -11.02 -25.33 41.98
CA GLN A 506 -12.09 -25.86 41.12
C GLN A 506 -11.93 -25.45 39.64
N GLN A 507 -11.21 -24.36 39.39
CA GLN A 507 -10.93 -23.84 38.04
C GLN A 507 -9.67 -24.44 37.44
N LEU A 508 -8.91 -25.24 38.20
CA LEU A 508 -7.72 -25.92 37.72
C LEU A 508 -8.08 -26.96 36.65
N GLY A 509 -7.29 -26.99 35.57
CA GLY A 509 -7.50 -27.89 34.43
C GLY A 509 -8.60 -27.46 33.46
N GLN A 510 -9.29 -26.34 33.71
CA GLN A 510 -10.21 -25.73 32.75
C GLN A 510 -9.46 -24.87 31.73
N ASP A 511 -10.08 -24.63 30.58
CA ASP A 511 -9.56 -23.69 29.60
C ASP A 511 -9.60 -22.25 30.15
N ILE A 512 -8.66 -21.40 29.73
CA ILE A 512 -8.56 -20.01 30.20
C ILE A 512 -9.82 -19.18 29.89
N SER A 513 -10.65 -19.59 28.93
CA SER A 513 -11.96 -18.99 28.68
C SER A 513 -12.93 -19.09 29.87
N ALA A 514 -12.79 -20.12 30.71
CA ALA A 514 -13.56 -20.23 31.96
C ALA A 514 -13.14 -19.19 33.02
N LEU A 515 -11.97 -18.58 32.85
CA LEU A 515 -11.49 -17.44 33.63
C LEU A 515 -11.91 -16.09 33.02
N GLY A 516 -12.74 -16.11 31.96
CA GLY A 516 -13.12 -14.91 31.21
C GLY A 516 -12.05 -14.46 30.20
N LEU A 517 -10.91 -15.16 30.11
CA LEU A 517 -9.83 -14.82 29.19
C LEU A 517 -10.12 -15.38 27.80
N ARG A 518 -10.69 -14.56 26.93
CA ARG A 518 -10.95 -14.93 25.54
C ARG A 518 -9.78 -14.48 24.67
N ARG A 519 -9.39 -15.35 23.73
CA ARG A 519 -8.46 -14.96 22.66
C ARG A 519 -9.28 -14.35 21.53
N PRO A 520 -8.90 -13.18 20.98
CA PRO A 520 -9.50 -12.68 19.75
C PRO A 520 -9.39 -13.77 18.68
N SER A 521 -10.49 -14.07 17.99
CA SER A 521 -10.39 -14.87 16.77
C SER A 521 -9.62 -14.05 15.74
N ALA A 522 -8.51 -14.58 15.24
CA ALA A 522 -7.80 -13.98 14.13
C ALA A 522 -8.70 -14.08 12.88
N THR A 523 -9.31 -12.96 12.51
CA THR A 523 -10.32 -12.95 11.45
C THR A 523 -9.70 -12.49 10.12
N TRP A 524 -8.60 -11.73 10.15
CA TRP A 524 -8.10 -11.04 8.96
C TRP A 524 -6.56 -10.94 8.88
N THR A 525 -6.00 -11.01 7.67
CA THR A 525 -4.59 -10.65 7.38
C THR A 525 -4.52 -9.70 6.18
N TYR A 526 -3.76 -8.60 6.28
CA TYR A 526 -3.70 -7.63 5.18
C TYR A 526 -2.32 -6.95 5.03
N MET A 527 -2.11 -6.31 3.87
CA MET A 527 -0.95 -5.46 3.59
C MET A 527 -1.38 -3.99 3.69
N VAL A 528 -0.95 -3.25 4.71
CA VAL A 528 -1.30 -1.82 4.86
C VAL A 528 -0.53 -1.01 3.82
N THR A 529 -1.13 -0.25 2.91
CA THR A 529 -0.34 0.76 2.17
C THR A 529 -0.03 1.93 3.09
N ASP A 530 1.23 2.07 3.50
CA ASP A 530 1.67 3.21 4.30
C ASP A 530 1.41 4.52 3.56
N ASN A 531 0.72 5.40 4.30
CA ASN A 531 0.64 6.85 4.17
C ASN A 531 -0.43 7.45 3.25
N PRO A 532 -1.70 7.49 3.69
CA PRO A 532 -2.71 8.36 3.14
C PRO A 532 -2.64 9.80 3.72
N LEU A 533 -1.49 10.22 4.29
CA LEU A 533 -1.30 11.55 4.92
C LEU A 533 0.00 12.28 4.48
N GLY A 534 0.67 11.82 3.42
CA GLY A 534 1.86 12.47 2.83
C GLY A 534 3.11 12.56 3.73
N SER A 535 4.27 12.89 3.15
CA SER A 535 5.53 13.06 3.92
C SER A 535 5.74 14.53 4.34
N PRO A 536 6.39 14.80 5.49
CA PRO A 536 6.74 16.16 5.91
C PRO A 536 7.70 16.91 4.96
N MET A 537 8.51 16.21 4.15
CA MET A 537 9.41 16.84 3.18
C MET A 537 8.62 17.55 2.08
N ASP A 538 7.49 16.98 1.67
CA ASP A 538 6.58 17.60 0.70
C ASP A 538 5.91 18.84 1.31
N ARG A 539 5.58 18.82 2.61
CA ARG A 539 4.99 19.97 3.33
C ARG A 539 5.99 21.13 3.54
N ALA A 540 7.22 20.83 3.98
CA ALA A 540 8.24 21.84 4.26
C ALA A 540 8.79 22.52 2.99
N ALA A 541 8.93 21.78 1.89
CA ALA A 541 9.33 22.36 0.60
C ALA A 541 8.28 23.35 0.05
N ARG A 542 6.99 23.11 0.34
CA ARG A 542 5.87 23.96 -0.08
C ARG A 542 5.73 25.24 0.74
N GLU A 543 5.94 25.18 2.05
CA GLU A 543 5.98 26.35 2.95
C GLU A 543 7.15 27.28 2.60
N ALA A 544 8.36 26.74 2.41
CA ALA A 544 9.52 27.52 1.97
C ALA A 544 9.29 28.17 0.61
N GLY A 545 8.62 27.47 -0.31
CA GLY A 545 8.26 27.98 -1.64
C GLY A 545 7.19 29.08 -1.61
N LYS A 546 6.22 29.03 -0.68
CA LYS A 546 5.22 30.10 -0.46
C LYS A 546 5.82 31.32 0.24
N TRP A 547 6.67 31.09 1.25
CA TRP A 547 7.38 32.15 1.97
C TRP A 547 8.35 32.95 1.07
N TRP A 548 9.00 32.27 0.13
CA TRP A 548 9.87 32.93 -0.84
C TRP A 548 9.08 33.73 -1.90
N ARG A 549 7.92 33.20 -2.35
CA ARG A 549 7.02 33.88 -3.31
C ARG A 549 6.40 35.15 -2.74
N SER A 550 5.92 35.12 -1.49
CA SER A 550 5.23 36.27 -0.88
C SER A 550 6.17 37.45 -0.58
N ARG A 551 7.44 37.18 -0.26
CA ARG A 551 8.38 38.22 0.19
C ARG A 551 9.31 38.76 -0.89
N VAL A 552 9.65 37.96 -1.91
CA VAL A 552 10.64 38.33 -2.93
C VAL A 552 9.99 38.75 -4.25
N LEU A 553 8.81 38.22 -4.61
CA LEU A 553 8.22 38.44 -5.93
C LEU A 553 6.98 39.32 -5.97
N ARG A 554 6.30 39.63 -4.85
CA ARG A 554 5.05 40.44 -4.82
C ARG A 554 4.09 40.09 -5.97
N ILE A 555 3.79 38.80 -6.13
CA ILE A 555 2.71 38.32 -6.99
C ILE A 555 1.76 37.60 -6.03
N GLU A 556 0.54 38.14 -5.91
CA GLU A 556 -0.58 37.56 -5.14
C GLU A 556 -0.95 36.17 -5.66
#